data_AF-A0A068N194-F1
#
_entry.id   AF-A0A068N194-F1
#
_cell.length_a   1.000
_cell.length_b   1.000
_cell.length_c   1.000
_cell.angle_alpha   90.00
_cell.angle_beta   90.00
_cell.angle_gamma   90.00
#
_symmetry.space_group_name_H-M   'P 1'
#
loop_
_entity.id
_entity.type
_entity.pdbx_description
1 polymer ?
#
loop_
_entity_poly.entity_id
_entity_poly.type
_entity_poly.pdbx_seq_one_letter_code
_entity_poly.pdbx_strand_id
1 'polypeptide(L)'
;MTSSLPSSTQHRLQQLPQIPSVWEGDRRPFNGGALGEREEGEGGECILWVDGSEGLVRSMDVIPETAGMETVVRTLIRAMEMPRSPAPPCRPKKIVVRNRELQFLLRGILQGLNISVEYQAQLPLIDELFRTFDTIEDRRPEPIPAKFDAPLKKLAREIWHLAPWEVLTDLDILAIEIPSLEEVPPLYACVMGMLGEEYGIILYRSLDSLKAFREMAMGEDNNQSLEQIFLVQDCWFINYEQDFQGRTIARDNDPFLPVSDDGETMAIFGSIHPLEGIRPFIDEGEALAIYCALEGLAHFVKAHYSYFESEDFDLITEEVKVKHPLKPRTSKERLVVRLSTQPDLTAEFLLRLGFDNEDDEDEDDLLEDDLIPDNSYMSLGMVPWELVQSLRSSPVVYYQAGEFRQKGDGMPVLMIQTSRPKAKDLIRRLQQEGEIAGLGFNEGQDPWTETKYDLGILKTGADKLFLFGEFLHDAPAHRQAKKNWERRCRDTKGYCAVLIAMGVTGQSKGRPELRHMLGYFETRFLTPKELGLGPLRMSLGVDFDMD
;
A
#
# COMPACT_ATOMS: atom_id res chain seq x y z
N MET A 1 30.13 -6.65 30.10
CA MET A 1 30.20 -8.08 29.74
C MET A 1 30.52 -8.13 28.26
N THR A 2 31.73 -8.55 27.87
CA THR A 2 32.16 -8.57 26.47
C THR A 2 31.54 -9.77 25.76
N SER A 3 30.53 -9.52 24.92
CA SER A 3 29.92 -10.54 24.07
C SER A 3 30.89 -10.94 22.97
N SER A 4 31.42 -12.16 23.01
CA SER A 4 32.13 -12.77 21.89
C SER A 4 31.14 -13.19 20.80
N LEU A 5 31.62 -13.40 19.57
CA LEU A 5 30.80 -14.04 18.53
C LEU A 5 30.35 -15.44 18.98
N PRO A 6 29.15 -15.90 18.57
CA PRO A 6 28.75 -17.29 18.74
C PRO A 6 29.76 -18.23 18.10
N SER A 7 30.00 -19.39 18.73
CA SER A 7 30.97 -20.39 18.24
C SER A 7 30.66 -20.85 16.81
N SER A 8 29.38 -20.92 16.44
CA SER A 8 28.93 -21.24 15.08
C SER A 8 29.36 -20.18 14.06
N THR A 9 29.18 -18.90 14.38
CA THR A 9 29.61 -17.77 13.54
C THR A 9 31.13 -17.75 13.40
N GLN A 10 31.86 -17.94 14.50
CA GLN A 10 33.32 -17.98 14.47
C GLN A 10 33.84 -19.12 13.57
N HIS A 11 33.24 -20.32 13.68
CA HIS A 11 33.59 -21.45 12.84
C HIS A 11 33.35 -21.16 11.36
N ARG A 12 32.18 -20.61 10.99
CA ARG A 12 31.87 -20.23 9.60
C ARG A 12 32.87 -19.23 9.04
N LEU A 13 33.18 -18.17 9.81
CA LEU A 13 34.15 -17.17 9.40
C LEU A 13 35.56 -17.76 9.23
N GLN A 14 35.98 -18.68 10.09
CA GLN A 14 37.29 -19.34 9.95
C GLN A 14 37.43 -20.20 8.68
N GLN A 15 36.33 -20.64 8.07
CA GLN A 15 36.36 -21.37 6.79
C GLN A 15 36.61 -20.45 5.58
N LEU A 16 36.43 -19.14 5.74
CA LEU A 16 36.68 -18.18 4.68
C LEU A 16 38.19 -17.98 4.45
N PRO A 17 38.63 -17.79 3.19
CA PRO A 17 40.03 -17.54 2.89
C PRO A 17 40.50 -16.26 3.58
N GLN A 18 41.63 -16.33 4.31
CA GLN A 18 42.23 -15.16 4.91
C GLN A 18 43.23 -14.52 3.95
N ILE A 19 42.91 -13.33 3.45
CA ILE A 19 43.74 -12.60 2.49
C ILE A 19 44.63 -11.57 3.21
N PRO A 20 45.83 -11.28 2.68
CA PRO A 20 46.75 -10.30 3.28
C PRO A 20 46.34 -8.85 2.99
N SER A 21 45.05 -8.52 3.13
CA SER A 21 44.51 -7.17 2.95
C SER A 21 44.31 -6.45 4.27
N VAL A 22 44.25 -5.12 4.16
CA VAL A 22 43.90 -4.19 5.24
C VAL A 22 42.55 -3.60 4.89
N TRP A 23 41.56 -3.76 5.78
CA TRP A 23 40.23 -3.18 5.60
C TRP A 23 40.08 -1.92 6.44
N GLU A 24 39.46 -0.89 5.88
CA GLU A 24 39.04 0.31 6.59
C GLU A 24 37.56 0.16 6.96
N GLY A 25 37.22 0.51 8.19
CA GLY A 25 35.86 0.49 8.69
C GLY A 25 35.52 1.73 9.49
N ASP A 26 34.35 2.32 9.22
CA ASP A 26 33.86 3.47 9.98
C ASP A 26 32.34 3.51 10.04
N ARG A 27 31.83 4.21 11.06
CA ARG A 27 30.43 4.61 11.21
C ARG A 27 30.40 6.13 11.26
N ARG A 28 29.70 6.77 10.33
CA ARG A 28 29.63 8.24 10.24
C ARG A 28 28.20 8.72 9.98
N PRO A 29 27.85 9.94 10.41
CA PRO A 29 26.64 10.60 9.94
C PRO A 29 26.59 10.63 8.41
N PHE A 30 25.41 10.38 7.87
CA PHE A 30 25.11 10.36 6.44
C PHE A 30 23.74 10.96 6.20
N ASN A 31 23.68 12.02 5.41
CA ASN A 31 22.47 12.81 5.19
C ASN A 31 21.59 12.28 4.03
N GLY A 32 21.73 10.99 3.70
CA GLY A 32 20.66 10.23 3.05
C GLY A 32 20.46 10.44 1.55
N GLY A 33 21.20 11.34 0.89
CA GLY A 33 20.89 11.64 -0.51
C GLY A 33 21.08 10.47 -1.48
N ALA A 34 22.29 9.92 -1.56
CA ALA A 34 22.75 9.21 -2.77
C ALA A 34 22.47 7.69 -2.82
N LEU A 35 21.94 7.08 -1.76
CA LEU A 35 21.93 5.63 -1.60
C LEU A 35 20.58 5.10 -1.08
N GLY A 36 19.54 5.26 -1.90
CA GLY A 36 18.28 4.52 -1.78
C GLY A 36 17.37 4.92 -0.60
N GLU A 37 16.11 5.21 -0.95
CA GLU A 37 14.89 5.06 -0.14
C GLU A 37 15.02 5.31 1.37
N ARG A 38 15.34 6.54 1.77
CA ARG A 38 14.85 7.06 3.06
C ARG A 38 14.13 8.38 2.80
N GLU A 39 13.01 8.54 3.48
CA GLU A 39 12.23 9.78 3.53
C GLU A 39 13.17 10.96 3.85
N GLU A 40 12.99 12.07 3.14
CA GLU A 40 13.78 13.29 3.36
C GLU A 40 13.56 13.78 4.80
N GLY A 41 14.58 13.71 5.65
CA GLY A 41 14.55 14.30 7.00
C GLY A 41 15.01 13.40 8.15
N GLU A 42 15.13 12.08 7.97
CA GLU A 42 15.76 11.22 8.99
C GLU A 42 17.28 11.18 8.84
N GLY A 43 17.99 11.88 9.72
CA GLY A 43 19.44 11.71 9.89
C GLY A 43 19.80 10.24 10.10
N GLY A 44 20.69 9.71 9.26
CA GLY A 44 21.18 8.35 9.34
C GLY A 44 22.66 8.30 9.67
N GLU A 45 23.13 7.15 10.13
CA GLU A 45 24.56 6.83 10.13
C GLU A 45 24.84 5.76 9.09
N CYS A 46 25.89 5.98 8.31
CA CYS A 46 26.38 5.03 7.35
C CYS A 46 27.56 4.25 7.93
N ILE A 47 27.46 2.93 7.84
CA ILE A 47 28.54 1.99 8.16
C ILE A 47 29.17 1.53 6.85
N LEU A 48 30.48 1.70 6.74
CA LEU A 48 31.25 1.28 5.56
C LEU A 48 32.38 0.33 5.94
N TRP A 49 32.57 -0.68 5.08
CA TRP A 49 33.71 -1.59 5.11
C TRP A 49 34.36 -1.64 3.73
N VAL A 50 35.60 -1.17 3.64
CA VAL A 50 36.33 -1.00 2.38
C VAL A 50 37.62 -1.81 2.43
N ASP A 51 37.89 -2.56 1.36
CA ASP A 51 39.17 -3.25 1.20
C ASP A 51 40.21 -2.32 0.62
N GLY A 52 41.25 -2.00 1.39
CA GLY A 52 42.29 -1.08 0.95
C GLY A 52 43.34 -1.64 0.01
N SER A 53 43.34 -2.95 -0.24
CA SER A 53 44.18 -3.53 -1.29
C SER A 53 43.56 -3.43 -2.68
N GLU A 54 42.22 -3.44 -2.76
CA GLU A 54 41.48 -3.44 -4.03
C GLU A 54 40.69 -2.14 -4.26
N GLY A 55 40.56 -1.27 -3.24
CA GLY A 55 39.73 -0.07 -3.30
C GLY A 55 38.22 -0.37 -3.39
N LEU A 56 37.81 -1.58 -3.00
CA LEU A 56 36.44 -2.06 -3.17
C LEU A 56 35.63 -1.92 -1.87
N VAL A 57 34.40 -1.40 -1.99
CA VAL A 57 33.43 -1.42 -0.89
C VAL A 57 32.92 -2.85 -0.71
N ARG A 58 33.33 -3.50 0.38
CA ARG A 58 32.93 -4.88 0.72
C ARG A 58 31.50 -4.91 1.26
N SER A 59 31.14 -3.95 2.10
CA SER A 59 29.78 -3.78 2.61
C SER A 59 29.49 -2.34 2.99
N MET A 60 28.23 -1.96 2.90
CA MET A 60 27.70 -0.65 3.24
C MET A 60 26.29 -0.83 3.78
N ASP A 61 25.97 -0.15 4.87
CA ASP A 61 24.66 -0.17 5.51
C ASP A 61 24.31 1.22 6.04
N VAL A 62 23.07 1.68 5.85
CA VAL A 62 22.58 2.95 6.38
C VAL A 62 21.59 2.64 7.49
N ILE A 63 21.86 3.14 8.68
CA ILE A 63 21.12 2.82 9.90
C ILE A 63 20.58 4.10 10.55
N PRO A 64 19.51 4.04 11.37
CA PRO A 64 19.11 5.15 12.22
C PRO A 64 20.19 5.48 13.26
N GLU A 65 20.32 6.73 13.69
CA GLU A 65 21.26 7.16 14.74
C GLU A 65 21.04 6.42 16.08
N THR A 66 19.81 5.95 16.31
CA THR A 66 19.41 5.21 17.51
C THR A 66 19.93 3.76 17.54
N ALA A 67 20.47 3.24 16.43
CA ALA A 67 20.92 1.85 16.34
C ALA A 67 22.24 1.62 17.10
N GLY A 68 22.37 0.49 17.80
CA GLY A 68 23.54 0.21 18.62
C GLY A 68 24.77 -0.22 17.80
N MET A 69 25.90 -0.43 18.48
CA MET A 69 27.18 -0.79 17.86
C MET A 69 27.21 -2.22 17.29
N GLU A 70 26.23 -3.06 17.63
CA GLU A 70 26.04 -4.40 17.06
C GLU A 70 25.81 -4.37 15.55
N THR A 71 25.26 -3.28 15.03
CA THR A 71 25.07 -3.06 13.59
C THR A 71 26.40 -3.07 12.85
N VAL A 72 27.42 -2.38 13.38
CA VAL A 72 28.78 -2.33 12.80
C VAL A 72 29.39 -3.73 12.66
N VAL A 73 29.15 -4.58 13.66
CA VAL A 73 29.61 -5.98 13.68
C VAL A 73 28.85 -6.82 12.67
N ARG A 74 27.53 -6.65 12.58
CA ARG A 74 26.69 -7.36 11.59
C ARG A 74 27.12 -7.00 10.16
N THR A 75 27.35 -5.72 9.88
CA THR A 75 27.80 -5.26 8.56
C THR A 75 29.21 -5.78 8.25
N LEU A 76 30.09 -5.91 9.26
CA LEU A 76 31.41 -6.54 9.09
C LEU A 76 31.32 -8.03 8.75
N ILE A 77 30.45 -8.78 9.44
CA ILE A 77 30.21 -10.20 9.14
C ILE A 77 29.68 -10.35 7.72
N ARG A 78 28.75 -9.48 7.31
CA ARG A 78 28.24 -9.42 5.94
C ARG A 78 29.36 -9.13 4.93
N ALA A 79 30.27 -8.20 5.24
CA ALA A 79 31.43 -7.91 4.40
C ALA A 79 32.36 -9.12 4.18
N MET A 80 32.42 -10.06 5.14
CA MET A 80 33.22 -11.28 5.00
C MET A 80 32.47 -12.40 4.28
N GLU A 81 31.20 -12.64 4.63
CA GLU A 81 30.41 -13.80 4.15
C GLU A 81 29.69 -13.53 2.82
N MET A 82 29.18 -12.30 2.64
CA MET A 82 28.35 -11.88 1.50
C MET A 82 28.75 -10.47 1.05
N PRO A 83 30.01 -10.25 0.62
CA PRO A 83 30.45 -8.96 0.11
C PRO A 83 29.67 -8.53 -1.14
N ARG A 84 29.64 -7.22 -1.42
CA ARG A 84 29.09 -6.71 -2.68
C ARG A 84 29.90 -7.24 -3.87
N SER A 85 29.20 -7.72 -4.91
CA SER A 85 29.81 -8.13 -6.18
C SER A 85 30.63 -6.98 -6.77
N PRO A 86 31.84 -7.20 -7.32
CA PRO A 86 32.44 -8.48 -7.73
C PRO A 86 33.35 -9.15 -6.68
N ALA A 87 33.41 -8.64 -5.44
CA ALA A 87 34.37 -9.13 -4.45
C ALA A 87 34.01 -10.54 -3.94
N PRO A 88 34.97 -11.48 -3.80
CA PRO A 88 34.69 -12.81 -3.25
C PRO A 88 34.66 -12.80 -1.71
N PRO A 89 33.91 -13.71 -1.06
CA PRO A 89 33.92 -13.89 0.39
C PRO A 89 35.32 -14.17 0.94
N CYS A 90 35.77 -13.40 1.92
CA CYS A 90 37.09 -13.55 2.52
C CYS A 90 37.19 -12.88 3.89
N ARG A 91 38.31 -13.08 4.58
CA ARG A 91 38.67 -12.33 5.79
C ARG A 91 39.96 -11.55 5.62
N PRO A 92 40.03 -10.32 6.14
CA PRO A 92 41.27 -9.55 6.13
C PRO A 92 42.26 -10.09 7.16
N LYS A 93 43.53 -9.72 7.03
CA LYS A 93 44.52 -9.87 8.11
C LYS A 93 44.43 -8.73 9.11
N LYS A 94 44.03 -7.55 8.66
CA LYS A 94 44.02 -6.33 9.46
C LYS A 94 42.78 -5.49 9.17
N ILE A 95 42.23 -4.92 10.23
CA ILE A 95 41.16 -3.94 10.20
C ILE A 95 41.67 -2.66 10.85
N VAL A 96 41.37 -1.53 10.22
CA VAL A 96 41.67 -0.20 10.74
C VAL A 96 40.37 0.56 10.91
N VAL A 97 40.20 1.17 12.08
CA VAL A 97 39.01 1.96 12.42
C VAL A 97 39.38 3.33 12.97
N ARG A 98 38.48 4.30 12.79
CA ARG A 98 38.68 5.68 13.24
C ARG A 98 38.28 5.91 14.70
N ASN A 99 37.41 5.08 15.26
CA ASN A 99 36.93 5.22 16.63
C ASN A 99 37.65 4.22 17.57
N ARG A 100 38.20 4.71 18.69
CA ARG A 100 38.87 3.86 19.69
C ARG A 100 37.92 2.90 20.40
N GLU A 101 36.70 3.32 20.67
CA GLU A 101 35.66 2.45 21.24
C GLU A 101 35.35 1.29 20.31
N LEU A 102 35.22 1.58 19.01
CA LEU A 102 35.03 0.56 17.98
C LEU A 102 36.24 -0.39 17.90
N GLN A 103 37.46 0.13 18.03
CA GLN A 103 38.67 -0.69 18.08
C GLN A 103 38.61 -1.69 19.25
N PHE A 104 38.27 -1.23 20.46
CA PHE A 104 38.19 -2.10 21.64
C PHE A 104 37.08 -3.15 21.51
N LEU A 105 35.90 -2.74 21.01
CA LEU A 105 34.78 -3.63 20.75
C LEU A 105 35.17 -4.75 19.78
N LEU A 106 35.70 -4.39 18.62
CA LEU A 106 36.09 -5.35 17.58
C LEU A 106 37.24 -6.26 18.01
N ARG A 107 38.19 -5.78 18.83
CA ARG A 107 39.24 -6.65 19.41
C ARG A 107 38.66 -7.77 20.26
N GLY A 108 37.63 -7.48 21.05
CA GLY A 108 36.94 -8.48 21.86
C GLY A 108 36.12 -9.45 21.00
N ILE A 109 35.36 -8.92 20.05
CA ILE A 109 34.44 -9.70 19.20
C ILE A 109 35.18 -10.61 18.22
N LEU A 110 36.26 -10.12 17.60
CA LEU A 110 37.02 -10.85 16.58
C LEU A 110 38.12 -11.75 17.19
N GLN A 111 38.10 -11.96 18.50
CA GLN A 111 39.05 -12.84 19.18
C GLN A 111 38.97 -14.25 18.59
N GLY A 112 40.12 -14.82 18.22
CA GLY A 112 40.20 -16.14 17.61
C GLY A 112 39.91 -16.18 16.11
N LEU A 113 39.70 -15.04 15.45
CA LEU A 113 39.66 -14.94 13.99
C LEU A 113 41.03 -14.60 13.36
N ASN A 114 42.07 -14.37 14.15
CA ASN A 114 43.40 -13.98 13.65
C ASN A 114 43.37 -12.69 12.80
N ILE A 115 42.50 -11.74 13.15
CA ILE A 115 42.38 -10.42 12.51
C ILE A 115 42.94 -9.39 13.49
N SER A 116 43.95 -8.61 13.08
CA SER A 116 44.43 -7.50 13.91
C SER A 116 43.54 -6.27 13.75
N VAL A 117 43.18 -5.63 14.86
CA VAL A 117 42.37 -4.40 14.83
C VAL A 117 43.19 -3.24 15.38
N GLU A 118 43.34 -2.19 14.58
CA GLU A 118 44.13 -1.01 14.88
C GLU A 118 43.31 0.28 14.75
N TYR A 119 43.71 1.30 15.50
CA TYR A 119 43.14 2.64 15.41
C TYR A 119 43.99 3.50 14.48
N GLN A 120 43.34 4.27 13.59
CA GLN A 120 43.98 5.30 12.80
C GLN A 120 43.08 6.53 12.73
N ALA A 121 43.65 7.72 12.93
CA ALA A 121 42.85 8.96 13.01
C ALA A 121 42.20 9.36 11.67
N GLN A 122 42.75 8.86 10.55
CA GLN A 122 42.29 9.10 9.19
C GLN A 122 42.16 7.76 8.48
N LEU A 123 41.11 7.62 7.68
CA LEU A 123 40.80 6.42 6.89
C LEU A 123 40.70 6.89 5.44
N PRO A 124 41.82 6.99 4.70
CA PRO A 124 41.88 7.69 3.42
C PRO A 124 40.83 7.24 2.41
N LEU A 125 40.52 5.94 2.34
CA LEU A 125 39.57 5.41 1.37
C LEU A 125 38.14 5.79 1.74
N ILE A 126 37.80 5.66 3.03
CA ILE A 126 36.50 6.10 3.53
C ILE A 126 36.37 7.63 3.42
N ASP A 127 37.42 8.38 3.73
CA ASP A 127 37.45 9.84 3.64
C ASP A 127 37.22 10.32 2.19
N GLU A 128 37.76 9.62 1.19
CA GLU A 128 37.53 9.91 -0.23
C GLU A 128 36.10 9.56 -0.68
N LEU A 129 35.55 8.44 -0.22
CA LEU A 129 34.15 8.06 -0.52
C LEU A 129 33.16 9.08 0.04
N PHE A 130 33.33 9.52 1.28
CA PHE A 130 32.45 10.53 1.88
C PHE A 130 32.58 11.89 1.18
N ARG A 131 33.79 12.32 0.80
CA ARG A 131 33.94 13.53 -0.03
C ARG A 131 33.21 13.41 -1.36
N THR A 132 33.18 12.22 -1.94
CA THR A 132 32.44 11.97 -3.18
C THR A 132 30.93 12.11 -2.95
N PHE A 133 30.41 11.59 -1.84
CA PHE A 133 29.00 11.78 -1.46
C PHE A 133 28.66 13.26 -1.25
N ASP A 134 29.48 14.00 -0.50
CA ASP A 134 29.28 15.43 -0.24
C ASP A 134 29.26 16.25 -1.55
N THR A 135 30.16 15.95 -2.49
CA THR A 135 30.20 16.63 -3.80
C THR A 135 29.04 16.30 -4.74
N ILE A 136 28.33 15.19 -4.50
CA ILE A 136 27.13 14.81 -5.26
C ILE A 136 25.90 15.53 -4.68
N GLU A 137 25.81 15.72 -3.36
CA GLU A 137 24.74 16.49 -2.72
C GLU A 137 24.73 17.96 -3.14
N ASP A 138 25.90 18.62 -3.18
CA ASP A 138 26.04 20.02 -3.64
C ASP A 138 25.67 20.25 -5.12
N ARG A 139 25.49 19.18 -5.90
CA ARG A 139 25.17 19.24 -7.34
C ARG A 139 23.75 18.77 -7.66
N ARG A 140 22.92 18.47 -6.65
CA ARG A 140 21.54 18.07 -6.90
C ARG A 140 20.76 19.23 -7.51
N PRO A 141 20.15 19.05 -8.69
CA PRO A 141 19.19 20.02 -9.19
C PRO A 141 18.02 20.14 -8.20
N GLU A 142 17.46 21.33 -8.07
CA GLU A 142 16.25 21.54 -7.30
C GLU A 142 15.12 20.62 -7.81
N PRO A 143 14.28 20.04 -6.94
CA PRO A 143 13.20 19.12 -7.33
C PRO A 143 12.27 19.71 -8.41
N ILE A 144 11.99 21.00 -8.32
CA ILE A 144 11.18 21.74 -9.27
C ILE A 144 12.02 22.92 -9.79
N PRO A 145 12.01 23.21 -11.11
CA PRO A 145 12.68 24.40 -11.62
C PRO A 145 12.10 25.67 -10.99
N ALA A 146 12.95 26.58 -10.54
CA ALA A 146 12.56 27.79 -9.80
C ALA A 146 11.42 28.62 -10.44
N LYS A 147 11.29 28.61 -11.78
CA LYS A 147 10.20 29.29 -12.49
C LYS A 147 8.83 28.65 -12.25
N PHE A 148 8.79 27.34 -12.07
CA PHE A 148 7.57 26.54 -11.92
C PHE A 148 7.24 26.18 -10.47
N ASP A 149 8.17 26.40 -9.53
CA ASP A 149 7.99 26.10 -8.10
C ASP A 149 6.68 26.65 -7.53
N ALA A 150 6.48 27.98 -7.59
CA ALA A 150 5.27 28.60 -7.06
C ALA A 150 3.98 28.21 -7.82
N PRO A 151 3.94 28.19 -9.17
CA PRO A 151 2.78 27.69 -9.91
C PRO A 151 2.38 26.24 -9.58
N LEU A 152 3.33 25.31 -9.54
CA LEU A 152 3.07 23.90 -9.29
C LEU A 152 2.64 23.64 -7.86
N LYS A 153 3.31 24.23 -6.86
CA LYS A 153 2.90 24.11 -5.45
C LYS A 153 1.49 24.65 -5.21
N LYS A 154 1.15 25.78 -5.84
CA LYS A 154 -0.20 26.35 -5.77
C LYS A 154 -1.24 25.41 -6.37
N LEU A 155 -0.95 24.83 -7.54
CA LEU A 155 -1.84 23.89 -8.22
C LEU A 155 -2.01 22.59 -7.44
N ALA A 156 -0.92 22.04 -6.87
CA ALA A 156 -0.96 20.86 -6.03
C ALA A 156 -1.87 21.09 -4.81
N ARG A 157 -1.78 22.26 -4.16
CA ARG A 157 -2.69 22.62 -3.07
C ARG A 157 -4.15 22.69 -3.51
N GLU A 158 -4.41 23.23 -4.70
CA GLU A 158 -5.78 23.26 -5.26
C GLU A 158 -6.32 21.85 -5.53
N ILE A 159 -5.49 20.94 -6.04
CA ILE A 159 -5.84 19.53 -6.24
C ILE A 159 -6.07 18.84 -4.90
N TRP A 160 -5.24 19.10 -3.89
CA TRP A 160 -5.43 18.58 -2.54
C TRP A 160 -6.80 18.91 -1.97
N HIS A 161 -7.22 20.17 -2.09
CA HIS A 161 -8.54 20.60 -1.65
C HIS A 161 -9.68 20.09 -2.53
N LEU A 162 -9.42 19.80 -3.81
CA LEU A 162 -10.38 19.17 -4.70
C LEU A 162 -10.61 17.70 -4.34
N ALA A 163 -9.62 17.02 -3.75
CA ALA A 163 -9.66 15.64 -3.29
C ALA A 163 -10.16 14.65 -4.38
N PRO A 164 -9.52 14.57 -5.56
CA PRO A 164 -9.96 13.70 -6.65
C PRO A 164 -10.03 12.22 -6.25
N TRP A 165 -9.22 11.77 -5.29
CA TRP A 165 -9.21 10.39 -4.75
C TRP A 165 -10.49 9.99 -4.00
N GLU A 166 -11.39 10.93 -3.69
CA GLU A 166 -12.70 10.59 -3.11
C GLU A 166 -13.69 10.09 -4.18
N VAL A 167 -13.44 10.44 -5.45
CA VAL A 167 -14.33 10.16 -6.57
C VAL A 167 -13.68 9.35 -7.69
N LEU A 168 -12.35 9.33 -7.76
CA LEU A 168 -11.58 8.53 -8.71
C LEU A 168 -10.68 7.53 -7.97
N THR A 169 -10.45 6.43 -8.64
CA THR A 169 -9.65 5.30 -8.18
C THR A 169 -8.39 5.15 -9.03
N ASP A 170 -7.46 4.32 -8.58
CA ASP A 170 -6.27 3.93 -9.33
C ASP A 170 -6.60 3.07 -10.56
N LEU A 171 -7.83 2.54 -10.62
CA LEU A 171 -8.39 1.78 -11.74
C LEU A 171 -8.97 2.69 -12.84
N ASP A 172 -9.45 3.87 -12.47
CA ASP A 172 -10.05 4.84 -13.39
C ASP A 172 -8.96 5.52 -14.25
N ILE A 173 -9.02 5.28 -15.56
CA ILE A 173 -8.01 5.80 -16.48
C ILE A 173 -8.54 7.03 -17.19
N LEU A 174 -7.76 8.11 -17.10
CA LEU A 174 -8.02 9.35 -17.81
C LEU A 174 -6.93 9.58 -18.85
N ALA A 175 -7.31 9.68 -20.12
CA ALA A 175 -6.39 10.09 -21.18
C ALA A 175 -6.28 11.62 -21.22
N ILE A 176 -5.06 12.14 -21.33
CA ILE A 176 -4.75 13.56 -21.38
C ILE A 176 -3.89 13.81 -22.62
N GLU A 177 -4.42 14.57 -23.57
CA GLU A 177 -3.68 15.07 -24.73
C GLU A 177 -3.40 16.56 -24.53
N ILE A 178 -2.18 17.00 -24.83
CA ILE A 178 -1.82 18.42 -24.81
C ILE A 178 -1.38 18.85 -26.22
N PRO A 179 -2.32 19.08 -27.17
CA PRO A 179 -1.97 19.40 -28.55
C PRO A 179 -1.10 20.65 -28.73
N SER A 180 -1.07 21.52 -27.72
CA SER A 180 -0.23 22.72 -27.72
C SER A 180 1.27 22.43 -27.47
N LEU A 181 1.62 21.20 -27.04
CA LEU A 181 2.97 20.76 -26.76
C LEU A 181 3.29 19.51 -27.62
N GLU A 182 3.82 19.71 -28.83
CA GLU A 182 4.06 18.62 -29.81
C GLU A 182 5.03 17.54 -29.31
N GLU A 183 5.92 17.87 -28.38
CA GLU A 183 6.92 16.94 -27.82
C GLU A 183 6.35 16.04 -26.71
N VAL A 184 5.13 16.32 -26.22
CA VAL A 184 4.50 15.56 -25.13
C VAL A 184 3.57 14.51 -25.71
N PRO A 185 3.83 13.20 -25.47
CA PRO A 185 2.91 12.15 -25.90
C PRO A 185 1.57 12.21 -25.13
N PRO A 186 0.53 11.53 -25.61
CA PRO A 186 -0.68 11.32 -24.82
C PRO A 186 -0.33 10.70 -23.47
N LEU A 187 -0.79 11.34 -22.40
CA LEU A 187 -0.57 10.90 -21.04
C LEU A 187 -1.79 10.10 -20.55
N TYR A 188 -1.56 9.13 -19.67
CA TYR A 188 -2.62 8.38 -19.02
C TYR A 188 -2.51 8.60 -17.52
N ALA A 189 -3.53 9.23 -16.93
CA ALA A 189 -3.56 9.60 -15.53
C ALA A 189 -4.34 8.57 -14.71
N CYS A 190 -3.77 8.22 -13.55
CA CYS A 190 -4.42 7.44 -12.50
C CYS A 190 -4.32 8.19 -11.17
N VAL A 191 -5.39 8.14 -10.36
CA VAL A 191 -5.46 8.83 -9.07
C VAL A 191 -5.31 7.82 -7.94
N MET A 192 -4.28 7.98 -7.12
CA MET A 192 -4.01 7.15 -5.95
C MET A 192 -4.58 7.80 -4.68
N GLY A 193 -5.07 6.98 -3.76
CA GLY A 193 -5.61 7.45 -2.48
C GLY A 193 -6.84 6.70 -1.97
N MET A 194 -7.46 5.81 -2.77
CA MET A 194 -8.71 5.12 -2.42
C MET A 194 -8.64 4.23 -1.15
N LEU A 195 -7.47 4.03 -0.55
CA LEU A 195 -7.28 3.26 0.68
C LEU A 195 -6.67 4.07 1.83
N GLY A 196 -6.40 5.37 1.62
CA GLY A 196 -5.99 6.32 2.67
C GLY A 196 -4.54 6.19 3.16
N GLU A 197 -3.70 5.39 2.51
CA GLU A 197 -2.28 5.20 2.87
C GLU A 197 -1.36 6.19 2.12
N GLU A 198 -1.55 6.36 0.82
CA GLU A 198 -0.78 7.29 -0.01
C GLU A 198 -1.70 8.03 -1.00
N TYR A 199 -1.60 9.36 -1.05
CA TYR A 199 -2.35 10.18 -2.00
C TYR A 199 -1.42 10.64 -3.10
N GLY A 200 -1.87 10.51 -4.35
CA GLY A 200 -1.05 10.95 -5.48
C GLY A 200 -1.73 10.85 -6.83
N ILE A 201 -1.02 11.32 -7.85
CA ILE A 201 -1.44 11.23 -9.25
C ILE A 201 -0.23 10.73 -10.03
N ILE A 202 -0.44 9.67 -10.81
CA ILE A 202 0.55 9.14 -11.75
C ILE A 202 0.13 9.51 -13.16
N LEU A 203 1.07 10.01 -13.96
CA LEU A 203 0.91 10.39 -15.37
C LEU A 203 1.83 9.51 -16.22
N TYR A 204 1.31 8.40 -16.74
CA TYR A 204 2.05 7.52 -17.63
C TYR A 204 2.26 8.17 -19.00
N ARG A 205 3.48 8.09 -19.53
CA ARG A 205 3.86 8.68 -20.82
C ARG A 205 3.48 7.83 -22.03
N SER A 206 2.98 6.61 -21.81
CA SER A 206 2.43 5.75 -22.85
C SER A 206 1.41 4.75 -22.28
N LEU A 207 0.56 4.20 -23.16
CA LEU A 207 -0.38 3.14 -22.81
C LEU A 207 0.36 1.84 -22.45
N ASP A 208 1.46 1.55 -23.14
CA ASP A 208 2.28 0.36 -22.90
C ASP A 208 2.87 0.38 -21.50
N SER A 209 3.30 1.56 -21.03
CA SER A 209 3.85 1.75 -19.68
C SER A 209 2.80 1.51 -18.60
N LEU A 210 1.57 1.96 -18.82
CA LEU A 210 0.44 1.69 -17.94
C LEU A 210 0.09 0.18 -17.93
N LYS A 211 0.03 -0.46 -19.12
CA LYS A 211 -0.25 -1.90 -19.26
C LYS A 211 0.82 -2.75 -18.58
N ALA A 212 2.10 -2.47 -18.84
CA ALA A 212 3.21 -3.19 -18.27
C ALA A 212 3.20 -3.14 -16.74
N PHE A 213 2.97 -1.97 -16.15
CA PHE A 213 2.87 -1.83 -14.69
C PHE A 213 1.74 -2.68 -14.11
N ARG A 214 0.54 -2.63 -14.71
CA ARG A 214 -0.61 -3.42 -14.24
C ARG A 214 -0.38 -4.92 -14.40
N GLU A 215 0.18 -5.36 -15.52
CA GLU A 215 0.47 -6.79 -15.75
C GLU A 215 1.50 -7.34 -14.74
N MET A 216 2.54 -6.57 -14.42
CA MET A 216 3.53 -6.97 -13.43
C MET A 216 2.99 -6.94 -12.00
N ALA A 217 2.14 -5.97 -11.66
CA ALA A 217 1.48 -5.91 -10.35
C ALA A 217 0.54 -7.10 -10.10
N MET A 218 0.10 -7.80 -11.14
CA MET A 218 -0.77 -8.98 -11.07
C MET A 218 -0.05 -10.33 -11.16
N GLY A 219 1.23 -10.35 -11.55
CA GLY A 219 1.97 -11.60 -11.69
C GLY A 219 2.26 -12.25 -10.34
N GLU A 220 1.78 -13.47 -10.11
CA GLU A 220 2.06 -14.30 -8.92
C GLU A 220 3.54 -14.75 -8.81
N ASP A 221 4.43 -14.27 -9.67
CA ASP A 221 5.84 -14.64 -9.69
C ASP A 221 6.61 -13.98 -8.53
N ASN A 222 6.61 -14.69 -7.40
CA ASN A 222 7.30 -14.44 -6.13
C ASN A 222 8.84 -14.27 -6.21
N ASN A 223 9.42 -13.99 -7.38
CA ASN A 223 10.86 -13.83 -7.57
C ASN A 223 11.32 -12.46 -8.09
N GLN A 224 10.42 -11.55 -8.50
CA GLN A 224 10.79 -10.16 -8.79
C GLN A 224 10.48 -9.28 -7.58
N SER A 225 11.45 -8.53 -7.08
CA SER A 225 11.19 -7.57 -6.00
C SER A 225 10.29 -6.45 -6.51
N LEU A 226 9.34 -5.97 -5.70
CA LEU A 226 8.47 -4.83 -6.01
C LEU A 226 9.26 -3.61 -6.55
N GLU A 227 10.50 -3.45 -6.07
CA GLU A 227 11.49 -2.47 -6.53
C GLU A 227 11.81 -2.59 -8.04
N GLN A 228 11.90 -3.81 -8.59
CA GLN A 228 12.16 -4.03 -10.02
C GLN A 228 10.94 -3.67 -10.87
N ILE A 229 9.74 -3.98 -10.38
CA ILE A 229 8.47 -3.64 -11.04
C ILE A 229 8.27 -2.11 -11.07
N PHE A 230 8.65 -1.44 -9.99
CA PHE A 230 8.59 0.01 -9.87
C PHE A 230 9.49 0.72 -10.89
N LEU A 231 10.70 0.20 -11.13
CA LEU A 231 11.69 0.81 -12.03
C LEU A 231 11.40 0.64 -13.52
N VAL A 232 10.46 -0.22 -13.91
CA VAL A 232 10.06 -0.42 -15.32
C VAL A 232 8.99 0.60 -15.75
N GLN A 233 8.49 1.42 -14.83
CA GLN A 233 7.50 2.45 -15.14
C GLN A 233 8.11 3.60 -15.96
N ASP A 234 7.27 4.16 -16.84
CA ASP A 234 7.58 5.37 -17.58
C ASP A 234 6.50 6.42 -17.32
N CYS A 235 6.67 7.18 -16.24
CA CYS A 235 5.65 8.10 -15.74
C CYS A 235 6.26 9.32 -15.03
N TRP A 236 5.45 10.36 -14.90
CA TRP A 236 5.63 11.41 -13.91
C TRP A 236 4.67 11.19 -12.75
N PHE A 237 5.08 11.52 -11.55
CA PHE A 237 4.23 11.33 -10.36
C PHE A 237 4.20 12.57 -9.49
N ILE A 238 3.11 12.70 -8.75
CA ILE A 238 2.89 13.69 -7.72
C ILE A 238 2.37 12.97 -6.51
N ASN A 239 3.14 12.93 -5.44
CA ASN A 239 2.74 12.31 -4.17
C ASN A 239 2.55 13.37 -3.11
N TYR A 240 1.64 13.14 -2.18
CA TYR A 240 1.37 14.04 -1.08
C TYR A 240 1.78 13.40 0.24
N GLU A 241 2.70 14.04 0.95
CA GLU A 241 3.07 13.64 2.30
C GLU A 241 2.15 14.35 3.31
N GLN A 242 1.45 13.55 4.11
CA GLN A 242 0.71 14.05 5.27
C GLN A 242 1.65 14.04 6.49
N ASP A 243 1.91 15.21 7.05
CA ASP A 243 2.43 15.30 8.42
C ASP A 243 1.41 14.66 9.37
N PHE A 244 1.64 13.42 9.77
CA PHE A 244 0.89 12.77 10.86
C PHE A 244 1.23 13.45 12.19
N GLN A 245 0.74 14.68 12.41
CA GLN A 245 0.65 15.26 13.75
C GLN A 245 -0.44 14.50 14.53
N GLY A 246 -0.07 13.35 15.13
CA GLY A 246 -1.08 12.57 15.83
C GLY A 246 -0.71 11.28 16.56
N ARG A 247 0.54 11.06 17.01
CA ARG A 247 0.91 10.32 18.26
C ARG A 247 2.42 10.05 18.34
N THR A 248 3.19 11.11 18.51
CA THR A 248 4.49 10.99 19.18
C THR A 248 4.49 11.99 20.31
N ILE A 249 4.75 11.49 21.52
CA ILE A 249 4.96 12.28 22.72
C ILE A 249 5.83 13.47 22.35
N ALA A 250 5.31 14.68 22.54
CA ALA A 250 6.04 15.92 22.33
C ALA A 250 7.42 15.80 22.98
N ARG A 251 8.47 15.84 22.16
CA ARG A 251 9.80 16.22 22.59
C ARG A 251 10.05 17.61 22.04
N ASP A 252 9.69 18.59 22.85
CA ASP A 252 10.17 19.96 22.70
C ASP A 252 11.69 19.94 22.53
N ASN A 253 12.16 20.69 21.53
CA ASN A 253 13.52 21.12 21.18
C ASN A 253 14.06 20.56 19.86
N ASP A 254 13.60 21.14 18.74
CA ASP A 254 14.41 21.23 17.52
C ASP A 254 14.47 22.71 17.07
N PRO A 255 15.62 23.42 17.15
CA PRO A 255 15.67 24.88 16.95
C PRO A 255 15.88 25.37 15.51
N PHE A 256 15.80 24.54 14.47
CA PHE A 256 16.26 24.94 13.12
C PHE A 256 15.30 24.72 11.94
N LEU A 257 13.99 24.58 12.17
CA LEU A 257 13.00 24.75 11.11
C LEU A 257 12.25 26.08 11.28
N PRO A 258 12.07 26.88 10.21
CA PRO A 258 11.06 27.92 10.26
C PRO A 258 9.73 27.22 10.48
N VAL A 259 9.10 27.47 11.63
CA VAL A 259 7.72 27.08 11.88
C VAL A 259 6.88 27.82 10.85
N SER A 260 6.56 27.14 9.74
CA SER A 260 5.43 27.51 8.90
C SER A 260 4.18 27.19 9.70
N ASP A 261 3.57 28.25 10.22
CA ASP A 261 2.16 28.28 10.59
C ASP A 261 1.42 27.88 9.30
N ASP A 262 0.86 26.67 9.28
CA ASP A 262 -0.15 26.11 8.34
C ASP A 262 0.19 24.61 8.15
N GLY A 263 -0.71 23.69 8.55
CA GLY A 263 -0.55 22.25 8.35
C GLY A 263 -0.68 21.85 6.87
N GLU A 264 0.20 22.39 6.02
CA GLU A 264 0.20 22.21 4.58
C GLU A 264 0.82 20.87 4.22
N THR A 265 0.01 19.98 3.66
CA THR A 265 0.45 18.76 2.97
C THR A 265 1.49 19.12 1.89
N MET A 266 2.66 18.49 1.93
CA MET A 266 3.74 18.75 0.99
C MET A 266 3.61 17.85 -0.25
N ALA A 267 3.58 18.46 -1.44
CA ALA A 267 3.53 17.73 -2.70
C ALA A 267 4.94 17.50 -3.25
N ILE A 268 5.27 16.25 -3.55
CA ILE A 268 6.53 15.80 -4.12
C ILE A 268 6.32 15.45 -5.58
N PHE A 269 7.18 15.98 -6.45
CA PHE A 269 7.15 15.74 -7.88
C PHE A 269 8.37 14.91 -8.29
N GLY A 270 8.16 13.98 -9.22
CA GLY A 270 9.27 13.21 -9.76
C GLY A 270 8.95 12.52 -11.07
N SER A 271 9.96 11.83 -11.59
CA SER A 271 9.88 11.06 -12.83
C SER A 271 10.45 9.68 -12.59
N ILE A 272 9.81 8.66 -13.17
CA ILE A 272 10.34 7.30 -13.25
C ILE A 272 10.48 6.97 -14.72
N HIS A 273 11.64 6.47 -15.13
CA HIS A 273 11.89 6.03 -16.50
C HIS A 273 12.73 4.73 -16.49
N PRO A 274 12.44 3.75 -17.37
CA PRO A 274 13.11 2.44 -17.33
C PRO A 274 14.63 2.48 -17.46
N LEU A 275 15.15 3.50 -18.17
CA LEU A 275 16.59 3.69 -18.38
C LEU A 275 17.24 4.67 -17.41
N GLU A 276 16.46 5.51 -16.73
CA GLU A 276 16.99 6.56 -15.83
C GLU A 276 16.73 6.26 -14.36
N GLY A 277 15.85 5.30 -14.06
CA GLY A 277 15.36 5.01 -12.72
C GLY A 277 14.47 6.14 -12.19
N ILE A 278 14.48 6.33 -10.88
CA ILE A 278 13.71 7.37 -10.20
C ILE A 278 14.53 8.66 -10.18
N ARG A 279 13.95 9.72 -10.72
CA ARG A 279 14.45 11.10 -10.59
C ARG A 279 13.53 11.87 -9.64
N PRO A 280 14.03 12.33 -8.47
CA PRO A 280 13.28 13.17 -7.55
C PRO A 280 13.29 14.65 -7.98
N PHE A 281 13.39 14.91 -9.29
CA PHE A 281 13.36 16.24 -9.87
C PHE A 281 12.86 16.18 -11.31
N ILE A 282 12.28 17.29 -11.77
CA ILE A 282 11.73 17.47 -13.11
C ILE A 282 12.39 18.65 -13.83
N ASP A 283 12.48 18.59 -15.16
CA ASP A 283 13.00 19.70 -15.97
C ASP A 283 11.92 20.77 -16.32
N GLU A 284 12.30 21.85 -17.02
CA GLU A 284 11.36 22.94 -17.38
C GLU A 284 10.26 22.49 -18.37
N GLY A 285 10.56 21.56 -19.28
CA GLY A 285 9.60 21.01 -20.25
C GLY A 285 8.64 20.03 -19.58
N GLU A 286 9.17 19.13 -18.76
CA GLU A 286 8.42 18.21 -17.90
C GLU A 286 7.49 19.00 -16.97
N ALA A 287 8.00 20.04 -16.30
CA ALA A 287 7.21 20.90 -15.41
C ALA A 287 6.04 21.59 -16.13
N LEU A 288 6.24 22.05 -17.38
CA LEU A 288 5.16 22.65 -18.16
C LEU A 288 4.09 21.61 -18.54
N ALA A 289 4.52 20.42 -18.96
CA ALA A 289 3.62 19.32 -19.31
C ALA A 289 2.78 18.87 -18.11
N ILE A 290 3.44 18.61 -16.97
CA ILE A 290 2.81 18.24 -15.70
C ILE A 290 1.83 19.33 -15.27
N TYR A 291 2.23 20.60 -15.29
CA TYR A 291 1.35 21.72 -14.94
C TYR A 291 0.07 21.72 -15.80
N CYS A 292 0.21 21.57 -17.12
CA CYS A 292 -0.94 21.55 -18.04
C CYS A 292 -1.86 20.35 -17.80
N ALA A 293 -1.27 19.17 -17.63
CA ALA A 293 -2.01 17.94 -17.34
C ALA A 293 -2.81 18.08 -16.04
N LEU A 294 -2.19 18.59 -14.99
CA LEU A 294 -2.82 18.80 -13.69
C LEU A 294 -3.88 19.89 -13.67
N GLU A 295 -3.65 21.03 -14.33
CA GLU A 295 -4.66 22.09 -14.39
C GLU A 295 -5.87 21.64 -15.23
N GLY A 296 -5.62 20.89 -16.30
CA GLY A 296 -6.66 20.23 -17.09
C GLY A 296 -7.44 19.22 -16.25
N LEU A 297 -6.75 18.33 -15.53
CA LEU A 297 -7.35 17.32 -14.66
C LEU A 297 -8.18 17.95 -13.55
N ALA A 298 -7.65 18.95 -12.85
CA ALA A 298 -8.37 19.67 -11.80
C ALA A 298 -9.65 20.32 -12.33
N HIS A 299 -9.60 20.92 -13.52
CA HIS A 299 -10.79 21.50 -14.15
C HIS A 299 -11.82 20.43 -14.53
N PHE A 300 -11.35 19.33 -15.12
CA PHE A 300 -12.19 18.20 -15.55
C PHE A 300 -12.89 17.53 -14.36
N VAL A 301 -12.13 17.17 -13.32
CA VAL A 301 -12.68 16.60 -12.09
C VAL A 301 -13.65 17.56 -11.42
N LYS A 302 -13.34 18.85 -11.36
CA LYS A 302 -14.25 19.84 -10.78
C LYS A 302 -15.55 20.00 -11.58
N ALA A 303 -15.49 19.93 -12.90
CA ALA A 303 -16.67 20.05 -13.77
C ALA A 303 -17.59 18.81 -13.66
N HIS A 304 -17.00 17.63 -13.52
CA HIS A 304 -17.70 16.34 -13.50
C HIS A 304 -17.70 15.65 -12.13
N TYR A 305 -17.45 16.39 -11.03
CA TYR A 305 -17.25 15.80 -9.70
C TYR A 305 -18.42 14.91 -9.27
N SER A 306 -19.65 15.43 -9.35
CA SER A 306 -20.86 14.66 -9.02
C SER A 306 -21.15 13.51 -9.99
N TYR A 307 -20.56 13.53 -11.19
CA TYR A 307 -20.66 12.43 -12.13
C TYR A 307 -19.68 11.31 -11.78
N PHE A 308 -18.47 11.65 -11.34
CA PHE A 308 -17.52 10.67 -10.81
C PHE A 308 -17.94 10.06 -9.47
N GLU A 309 -18.89 10.66 -8.74
CA GLU A 309 -19.53 10.02 -7.59
C GLU A 309 -20.39 8.80 -7.97
N SER A 310 -20.86 8.73 -9.23
CA SER A 310 -21.71 7.65 -9.74
C SER A 310 -20.91 6.37 -10.04
N GLU A 311 -21.62 5.24 -10.14
CA GLU A 311 -21.02 3.89 -10.16
C GLU A 311 -20.25 3.54 -11.43
N ASP A 312 -20.76 3.96 -12.58
CA ASP A 312 -20.17 3.73 -13.89
C ASP A 312 -20.28 5.04 -14.67
N PHE A 313 -19.17 5.50 -15.22
CA PHE A 313 -19.16 6.68 -16.05
C PHE A 313 -18.76 6.36 -17.49
N ASP A 314 -19.59 6.84 -18.42
CA ASP A 314 -19.41 6.70 -19.85
C ASP A 314 -18.19 7.49 -20.34
N LEU A 315 -17.87 7.31 -21.62
CA LEU A 315 -16.86 8.11 -22.30
C LEU A 315 -17.26 9.59 -22.30
N ILE A 316 -16.58 10.37 -21.47
CA ILE A 316 -16.62 11.83 -21.47
C ILE A 316 -15.35 12.32 -22.14
N THR A 317 -15.48 13.32 -23.01
CA THR A 317 -14.33 14.06 -23.56
C THR A 317 -14.58 15.55 -23.39
N GLU A 318 -13.60 16.26 -22.82
CA GLU A 318 -13.65 17.71 -22.66
C GLU A 318 -12.35 18.36 -23.13
N GLU A 319 -12.48 19.54 -23.74
CA GLU A 319 -11.35 20.39 -24.08
C GLU A 319 -11.30 21.60 -23.14
N VAL A 320 -10.18 21.73 -22.42
CA VAL A 320 -9.94 22.78 -21.44
C VAL A 320 -8.84 23.71 -21.93
N LYS A 321 -9.07 25.03 -21.76
CA LYS A 321 -8.10 26.07 -22.11
C LYS A 321 -7.36 26.54 -20.86
N VAL A 322 -6.18 25.97 -20.65
CA VAL A 322 -5.27 26.25 -19.54
C VAL A 322 -4.47 27.53 -19.80
N LYS A 323 -4.17 28.29 -18.74
CA LYS A 323 -3.31 29.49 -18.86
C LYS A 323 -1.86 29.07 -18.76
N HIS A 324 -0.99 29.66 -19.59
CA HIS A 324 0.44 29.40 -19.47
C HIS A 324 0.98 29.93 -18.12
N PRO A 325 1.61 29.09 -17.27
CA PRO A 325 1.95 29.44 -15.88
C PRO A 325 2.95 30.60 -15.77
N LEU A 326 3.91 30.66 -16.70
CA LEU A 326 4.97 31.67 -16.69
C LEU A 326 4.64 32.97 -17.45
N LYS A 327 3.52 33.03 -18.19
CA LYS A 327 3.17 34.23 -18.96
C LYS A 327 2.30 35.16 -18.10
N PRO A 328 2.45 36.50 -18.27
CA PRO A 328 1.67 37.45 -17.47
C PRO A 328 0.16 37.22 -17.67
N ARG A 329 -0.64 37.46 -16.62
CA ARG A 329 -2.11 37.27 -16.64
C ARG A 329 -2.83 38.03 -17.76
N THR A 330 -2.20 39.06 -18.33
CA THR A 330 -2.68 39.85 -19.47
C THR A 330 -2.46 39.18 -20.82
N SER A 331 -1.66 38.12 -20.89
CA SER A 331 -1.46 37.33 -22.10
C SER A 331 -2.73 36.54 -22.45
N LYS A 332 -3.12 36.58 -23.72
CA LYS A 332 -4.27 35.83 -24.28
C LYS A 332 -3.92 34.40 -24.67
N GLU A 333 -2.66 34.02 -24.54
CA GLU A 333 -2.20 32.68 -24.88
C GLU A 333 -2.82 31.64 -23.93
N ARG A 334 -3.40 30.60 -24.54
CA ARG A 334 -4.08 29.51 -23.86
C ARG A 334 -3.53 28.21 -24.42
N LEU A 335 -3.12 27.33 -23.53
CA LEU A 335 -2.72 25.97 -23.86
C LEU A 335 -3.99 25.12 -23.86
N VAL A 336 -4.17 24.35 -24.90
CA VAL A 336 -5.31 23.45 -25.05
C VAL A 336 -4.93 22.10 -24.47
N VAL A 337 -5.75 21.59 -23.55
CA VAL A 337 -5.64 20.27 -22.95
C VAL A 337 -6.95 19.55 -23.19
N ARG A 338 -6.89 18.35 -23.75
CA ARG A 338 -8.06 17.50 -23.98
C ARG A 338 -8.00 16.33 -23.02
N LEU A 339 -9.06 16.13 -22.26
CA LEU A 339 -9.18 15.03 -21.31
C LEU A 339 -10.32 14.12 -21.75
N SER A 340 -10.14 12.82 -21.56
CA SER A 340 -11.23 11.86 -21.69
C SER A 340 -11.14 10.71 -20.69
N THR A 341 -12.30 10.23 -20.24
CA THR A 341 -12.39 8.96 -19.52
C THR A 341 -12.10 7.81 -20.48
N GLN A 342 -11.62 6.68 -19.98
CA GLN A 342 -11.33 5.48 -20.78
C GLN A 342 -12.05 4.26 -20.19
N PRO A 343 -13.41 4.24 -20.20
CA PRO A 343 -14.18 3.16 -19.56
C PRO A 343 -13.89 1.79 -20.17
N ASP A 344 -13.73 1.68 -21.49
CA ASP A 344 -13.39 0.41 -22.16
C ASP A 344 -12.05 -0.15 -21.68
N LEU A 345 -11.06 0.73 -21.49
CA LEU A 345 -9.73 0.34 -21.01
C LEU A 345 -9.77 0.00 -19.51
N THR A 346 -10.51 0.77 -18.71
CA THR A 346 -10.75 0.46 -17.30
C THR A 346 -11.43 -0.91 -17.16
N ALA A 347 -12.43 -1.21 -17.98
CA ALA A 347 -13.09 -2.52 -18.03
C ALA A 347 -12.13 -3.63 -18.48
N GLU A 348 -11.32 -3.42 -19.53
CA GLU A 348 -10.29 -4.39 -19.96
C GLU A 348 -9.38 -4.80 -18.79
N PHE A 349 -8.97 -3.84 -17.96
CA PHE A 349 -8.13 -4.12 -16.80
C PHE A 349 -8.89 -4.76 -15.65
N LEU A 350 -10.14 -4.36 -15.39
CA LEU A 350 -11.00 -4.99 -14.36
C LEU A 350 -11.21 -6.49 -14.67
N LEU A 351 -11.51 -6.81 -15.92
CA LEU A 351 -11.62 -8.19 -16.42
C LEU A 351 -10.35 -9.00 -16.11
N ARG A 352 -9.18 -8.43 -16.39
CA ARG A 352 -7.88 -9.10 -16.16
C ARG A 352 -7.49 -9.21 -14.69
N LEU A 353 -7.99 -8.33 -13.84
CA LEU A 353 -7.84 -8.38 -12.38
C LEU A 353 -8.70 -9.48 -11.74
N GLY A 354 -9.45 -10.26 -12.53
CA GLY A 354 -10.31 -11.33 -12.03
C GLY A 354 -11.58 -10.82 -11.33
N PHE A 355 -11.91 -9.54 -11.48
CA PHE A 355 -13.14 -8.98 -10.91
C PHE A 355 -14.41 -9.39 -11.67
N ASP A 356 -14.25 -10.10 -12.80
CA ASP A 356 -15.35 -10.58 -13.66
C ASP A 356 -15.20 -12.09 -13.97
N ASN A 357 -14.65 -12.87 -13.03
CA ASN A 357 -14.87 -14.32 -13.05
C ASN A 357 -16.34 -14.59 -12.72
N GLU A 358 -17.22 -14.37 -13.71
CA GLU A 358 -18.36 -15.23 -13.93
C GLU A 358 -17.82 -16.53 -14.55
N ASP A 359 -18.16 -17.65 -13.92
CA ASP A 359 -17.97 -19.04 -14.34
C ASP A 359 -16.55 -19.64 -14.15
N ASP A 360 -16.20 -19.94 -12.89
CA ASP A 360 -15.59 -21.26 -12.65
C ASP A 360 -16.71 -22.28 -12.88
N GLU A 361 -16.56 -23.11 -13.92
CA GLU A 361 -17.51 -24.16 -14.28
C GLU A 361 -17.86 -25.02 -13.06
N ASP A 362 -19.18 -25.19 -12.85
CA ASP A 362 -19.81 -25.94 -11.75
C ASP A 362 -19.06 -27.25 -11.39
N GLU A 363 -18.30 -27.24 -10.29
CA GLU A 363 -18.38 -28.36 -9.36
C GLU A 363 -19.59 -28.08 -8.46
N ASP A 364 -20.51 -29.04 -8.35
CA ASP A 364 -21.69 -29.02 -7.45
C ASP A 364 -21.25 -28.99 -5.97
N ASP A 365 -20.53 -27.95 -5.56
CA ASP A 365 -20.27 -27.66 -4.16
C ASP A 365 -21.56 -27.11 -3.54
N LEU A 366 -22.02 -27.81 -2.51
CA LEU A 366 -23.21 -27.41 -1.73
C LEU A 366 -23.06 -26.03 -1.05
N LEU A 367 -21.87 -25.42 -1.12
CA LEU A 367 -21.49 -24.22 -0.39
C LEU A 367 -20.36 -23.46 -1.10
N GLU A 368 -20.68 -22.30 -1.67
CA GLU A 368 -19.72 -21.41 -2.37
C GLU A 368 -18.98 -20.51 -1.34
N ASP A 369 -17.65 -20.39 -1.41
CA ASP A 369 -16.82 -19.57 -0.47
C ASP A 369 -16.30 -18.26 -1.09
N ASP A 370 -16.72 -17.92 -2.32
CA ASP A 370 -16.20 -16.78 -3.07
C ASP A 370 -16.99 -15.47 -2.87
N LEU A 371 -18.12 -15.52 -2.16
CA LEU A 371 -19.01 -14.36 -2.04
C LEU A 371 -18.36 -13.22 -1.25
N ILE A 372 -17.63 -13.52 -0.17
CA ILE A 372 -17.03 -12.47 0.66
C ILE A 372 -15.66 -12.10 0.11
N PRO A 373 -15.43 -10.84 -0.27
CA PRO A 373 -14.15 -10.45 -0.87
C PRO A 373 -12.97 -10.62 0.09
N ASP A 374 -11.81 -11.00 -0.44
CA ASP A 374 -10.57 -11.08 0.34
C ASP A 374 -10.22 -9.77 1.03
N ASN A 375 -9.66 -9.89 2.24
CA ASN A 375 -9.30 -8.80 3.15
C ASN A 375 -10.48 -7.99 3.71
N SER A 376 -11.71 -8.53 3.64
CA SER A 376 -12.87 -7.92 4.28
C SER A 376 -12.81 -8.03 5.81
N TYR A 377 -13.18 -6.96 6.51
CA TYR A 377 -13.39 -6.99 7.95
C TYR A 377 -14.84 -7.39 8.25
N MET A 378 -15.01 -8.48 8.99
CA MET A 378 -16.32 -8.97 9.38
C MET A 378 -16.51 -8.92 10.90
N SER A 379 -17.70 -8.49 11.32
CA SER A 379 -18.06 -8.53 12.74
C SER A 379 -19.55 -8.71 12.97
N LEU A 380 -19.88 -9.41 14.06
CA LEU A 380 -21.25 -9.55 14.56
C LEU A 380 -21.55 -8.41 15.53
N GLY A 381 -22.39 -7.48 15.10
CA GLY A 381 -22.66 -6.22 15.78
C GLY A 381 -24.11 -6.04 16.20
N MET A 382 -24.43 -4.81 16.56
CA MET A 382 -25.79 -4.32 16.73
C MET A 382 -25.83 -2.86 16.30
N VAL A 383 -26.86 -2.51 15.54
CA VAL A 383 -27.11 -1.14 15.07
C VAL A 383 -28.33 -0.58 15.80
N PRO A 384 -28.23 0.61 16.45
CA PRO A 384 -29.37 1.24 17.11
C PRO A 384 -30.51 1.55 16.15
N TRP A 385 -31.76 1.53 16.64
CA TRP A 385 -32.94 1.80 15.80
C TRP A 385 -32.93 3.15 15.10
N GLU A 386 -32.31 4.17 15.70
CA GLU A 386 -32.13 5.50 15.09
C GLU A 386 -31.30 5.41 13.79
N LEU A 387 -30.22 4.62 13.80
CA LEU A 387 -29.38 4.42 12.63
C LEU A 387 -30.08 3.57 11.57
N VAL A 388 -30.90 2.58 11.97
CA VAL A 388 -31.74 1.80 11.03
C VAL A 388 -32.70 2.72 10.26
N GLN A 389 -33.33 3.70 10.93
CA GLN A 389 -34.21 4.65 10.26
C GLN A 389 -33.46 5.54 9.26
N SER A 390 -32.25 5.97 9.61
CA SER A 390 -31.37 6.73 8.72
C SER A 390 -30.93 5.91 7.50
N LEU A 391 -30.61 4.62 7.68
CA LEU A 391 -30.24 3.72 6.59
C LEU A 391 -31.40 3.50 5.61
N ARG A 392 -32.61 3.26 6.13
CA ARG A 392 -33.84 3.09 5.33
C ARG A 392 -34.21 4.34 4.51
N SER A 393 -33.82 5.51 4.99
CA SER A 393 -34.16 6.80 4.36
C SER A 393 -33.03 7.34 3.49
N SER A 394 -31.88 6.67 3.47
CA SER A 394 -30.71 7.12 2.72
C SER A 394 -30.87 6.79 1.24
N PRO A 395 -30.71 7.77 0.33
CA PRO A 395 -30.76 7.51 -1.11
C PRO A 395 -29.50 6.79 -1.63
N VAL A 396 -28.43 6.73 -0.82
CA VAL A 396 -27.12 6.17 -1.20
C VAL A 396 -26.98 4.70 -0.78
N VAL A 397 -27.80 4.25 0.18
CA VAL A 397 -27.71 2.89 0.73
C VAL A 397 -28.70 2.01 -0.02
N TYR A 398 -28.21 0.94 -0.63
CA TYR A 398 -29.10 -0.10 -1.14
C TYR A 398 -29.86 -0.75 0.01
N TYR A 399 -31.19 -0.77 -0.07
CA TYR A 399 -32.05 -1.23 1.01
C TYR A 399 -32.96 -2.37 0.56
N GLN A 400 -32.80 -3.54 1.18
CA GLN A 400 -33.78 -4.62 1.12
C GLN A 400 -34.69 -4.56 2.35
N ALA A 401 -35.99 -4.45 2.08
CA ALA A 401 -37.01 -4.34 3.13
C ALA A 401 -37.37 -5.69 3.76
N GLY A 402 -37.28 -5.76 5.08
CA GLY A 402 -37.74 -6.90 5.87
C GLY A 402 -38.98 -6.57 6.70
N GLU A 403 -39.91 -7.51 6.81
CA GLU A 403 -41.08 -7.36 7.67
C GLU A 403 -40.75 -7.74 9.13
N PHE A 404 -40.38 -6.77 9.97
CA PHE A 404 -40.19 -7.02 11.40
C PHE A 404 -40.69 -5.87 12.29
N ARG A 405 -40.85 -6.19 13.59
CA ARG A 405 -41.24 -5.22 14.63
C ARG A 405 -40.03 -4.80 15.44
N GLN A 406 -39.78 -3.49 15.55
CA GLN A 406 -38.72 -2.93 16.40
C GLN A 406 -38.88 -3.39 17.84
N LYS A 407 -37.91 -4.16 18.35
CA LYS A 407 -37.93 -4.72 19.71
C LYS A 407 -36.50 -4.97 20.20
N GLY A 408 -36.19 -4.56 21.44
CA GLY A 408 -34.83 -4.60 22.00
C GLY A 408 -34.06 -3.30 21.74
N ASP A 409 -32.77 -3.28 22.07
CA ASP A 409 -31.94 -2.06 22.05
C ASP A 409 -31.45 -1.69 20.63
N GLY A 410 -31.59 -2.59 19.65
CA GLY A 410 -31.29 -2.35 18.24
C GLY A 410 -31.29 -3.63 17.40
N MET A 411 -30.95 -3.50 16.11
CA MET A 411 -30.93 -4.60 15.14
C MET A 411 -29.60 -5.36 15.20
N PRO A 412 -29.58 -6.69 15.39
CA PRO A 412 -28.38 -7.51 15.17
C PRO A 412 -27.93 -7.41 13.72
N VAL A 413 -26.67 -7.04 13.47
CA VAL A 413 -26.11 -6.95 12.12
C VAL A 413 -24.83 -7.76 11.92
N LEU A 414 -24.75 -8.52 10.82
CA LEU A 414 -23.48 -8.98 10.28
C LEU A 414 -22.91 -7.82 9.47
N MET A 415 -21.83 -7.22 9.96
CA MET A 415 -21.16 -6.12 9.28
C MET A 415 -20.03 -6.67 8.43
N ILE A 416 -20.06 -6.39 7.13
CA ILE A 416 -19.01 -6.69 6.16
C ILE A 416 -18.45 -5.35 5.70
N GLN A 417 -17.18 -5.10 5.99
CA GLN A 417 -16.50 -3.88 5.60
C GLN A 417 -15.34 -4.21 4.66
N THR A 418 -15.36 -3.63 3.46
CA THR A 418 -14.35 -3.91 2.41
C THR A 418 -13.99 -2.63 1.63
N SER A 419 -13.27 -2.73 0.52
CA SER A 419 -13.04 -1.57 -0.36
C SER A 419 -14.35 -1.16 -1.07
N ARG A 420 -14.45 0.08 -1.54
CA ARG A 420 -15.68 0.58 -2.18
C ARG A 420 -16.08 -0.23 -3.43
N PRO A 421 -15.17 -0.60 -4.36
CA PRO A 421 -15.52 -1.45 -5.49
C PRO A 421 -16.03 -2.83 -5.05
N LYS A 422 -15.26 -3.53 -4.22
CA LYS A 422 -15.61 -4.86 -3.68
C LYS A 422 -16.95 -4.88 -2.94
N ALA A 423 -17.28 -3.80 -2.21
CA ALA A 423 -18.55 -3.68 -1.50
C ALA A 423 -19.74 -3.53 -2.47
N LYS A 424 -19.56 -2.80 -3.58
CA LYS A 424 -20.58 -2.63 -4.61
C LYS A 424 -20.78 -3.90 -5.42
N ASP A 425 -19.70 -4.59 -5.79
CA ASP A 425 -19.77 -5.86 -6.50
C ASP A 425 -20.50 -6.92 -5.67
N LEU A 426 -20.21 -6.99 -4.37
CA LEU A 426 -20.93 -7.84 -3.42
C LEU A 426 -22.45 -7.52 -3.40
N ILE A 427 -22.82 -6.23 -3.36
CA ILE A 427 -24.22 -5.82 -3.41
C ILE A 427 -24.89 -6.25 -4.72
N ARG A 428 -24.20 -6.10 -5.85
CA ARG A 428 -24.70 -6.48 -7.18
C ARG A 428 -24.91 -7.99 -7.30
N ARG A 429 -23.93 -8.81 -6.90
CA ARG A 429 -24.05 -10.28 -6.86
C ARG A 429 -25.23 -10.71 -5.99
N LEU A 430 -25.37 -10.12 -4.80
CA LEU A 430 -26.50 -10.41 -3.92
C LEU A 430 -27.85 -10.06 -4.56
N GLN A 431 -27.96 -8.96 -5.31
CA GLN A 431 -29.18 -8.61 -6.03
C GLN A 431 -29.52 -9.61 -7.14
N GLN A 432 -28.52 -10.04 -7.92
CA GLN A 432 -28.68 -11.03 -8.99
C GLN A 432 -29.17 -12.38 -8.43
N GLU A 433 -28.68 -12.76 -7.24
CA GLU A 433 -29.03 -14.01 -6.55
C GLU A 433 -30.35 -13.95 -5.75
N GLY A 434 -31.17 -12.92 -5.97
CA GLY A 434 -32.47 -12.79 -5.31
C GLY A 434 -32.41 -12.26 -3.88
N GLU A 435 -31.37 -11.50 -3.55
CA GLU A 435 -31.10 -10.86 -2.26
C GLU A 435 -30.93 -11.85 -1.10
N ILE A 436 -30.86 -11.36 0.15
CA ILE A 436 -30.56 -12.19 1.32
C ILE A 436 -31.85 -12.73 1.94
N ALA A 437 -32.09 -14.03 1.79
CA ALA A 437 -33.23 -14.72 2.39
C ALA A 437 -33.01 -15.07 3.88
N GLY A 438 -31.76 -15.34 4.28
CA GLY A 438 -31.43 -15.58 5.68
C GLY A 438 -29.94 -15.77 5.95
N LEU A 439 -29.58 -15.76 7.23
CA LEU A 439 -28.21 -16.05 7.68
C LEU A 439 -28.22 -16.97 8.89
N GLY A 440 -27.25 -17.87 9.01
CA GLY A 440 -27.17 -18.79 10.13
C GLY A 440 -25.76 -19.32 10.39
N PHE A 441 -25.65 -20.18 11.39
CA PHE A 441 -24.42 -20.91 11.68
C PHE A 441 -24.71 -22.41 11.62
N ASN A 442 -23.84 -23.18 10.97
CA ASN A 442 -23.90 -24.64 10.95
C ASN A 442 -22.59 -25.24 11.50
N GLU A 443 -22.66 -26.46 12.04
CA GLU A 443 -21.45 -27.14 12.54
C GLU A 443 -20.71 -27.83 11.39
N GLY A 444 -19.42 -27.53 11.27
CA GLY A 444 -18.46 -28.21 10.39
C GLY A 444 -17.50 -29.08 11.18
N GLN A 445 -17.06 -30.19 10.61
CA GLN A 445 -16.04 -31.06 11.20
C GLN A 445 -14.96 -31.39 10.17
N ASP A 446 -13.71 -31.20 10.57
CA ASP A 446 -12.54 -31.72 9.86
C ASP A 446 -12.39 -33.23 10.19
N PRO A 447 -12.45 -34.12 9.18
CA PRO A 447 -12.33 -35.57 9.38
C PRO A 447 -10.96 -36.03 9.89
N TRP A 448 -9.89 -35.24 9.68
CA TRP A 448 -8.51 -35.61 9.97
C TRP A 448 -8.02 -35.06 11.30
N THR A 449 -8.48 -33.87 11.69
CA THR A 449 -7.99 -33.20 12.92
C THR A 449 -8.94 -33.30 14.11
N GLU A 450 -10.14 -33.89 13.93
CA GLU A 450 -11.26 -33.85 14.90
C GLU A 450 -11.69 -32.43 15.31
N THR A 451 -11.18 -31.39 14.63
CA THR A 451 -11.46 -29.99 14.94
C THR A 451 -12.87 -29.64 14.47
N LYS A 452 -13.64 -29.02 15.37
CA LYS A 452 -14.99 -28.53 15.08
C LYS A 452 -14.96 -27.05 14.74
N TYR A 453 -15.68 -26.69 13.68
CA TYR A 453 -15.86 -25.33 13.22
C TYR A 453 -17.35 -24.96 13.28
N ASP A 454 -17.62 -23.69 13.54
CA ASP A 454 -18.90 -23.07 13.26
C ASP A 454 -18.77 -22.35 11.91
N LEU A 455 -19.48 -22.81 10.90
CA LEU A 455 -19.53 -22.22 9.57
C LEU A 455 -20.64 -21.17 9.53
N GLY A 456 -20.28 -19.93 9.24
CA GLY A 456 -21.23 -18.84 9.02
C GLY A 456 -21.75 -18.90 7.59
N ILE A 457 -23.07 -19.05 7.42
CA ILE A 457 -23.70 -19.29 6.11
C ILE A 457 -24.74 -18.20 5.83
N LEU A 458 -24.69 -17.67 4.61
CA LEU A 458 -25.66 -16.75 4.03
C LEU A 458 -26.49 -17.51 2.98
N LYS A 459 -27.80 -17.38 3.05
CA LYS A 459 -28.74 -17.99 2.10
C LYS A 459 -29.42 -16.91 1.27
N THR A 460 -29.37 -17.04 -0.05
CA THR A 460 -30.01 -16.07 -0.97
C THR A 460 -31.43 -16.47 -1.36
N GLY A 461 -32.17 -15.58 -2.01
CA GLY A 461 -33.50 -15.84 -2.54
C GLY A 461 -33.55 -16.93 -3.62
N ALA A 462 -32.44 -17.15 -4.33
CA ALA A 462 -32.25 -18.24 -5.29
C ALA A 462 -31.99 -19.62 -4.63
N ASP A 463 -32.07 -19.72 -3.29
CA ASP A 463 -31.78 -20.94 -2.50
C ASP A 463 -30.29 -21.34 -2.48
N LYS A 464 -29.38 -20.51 -3.03
CA LYS A 464 -27.94 -20.70 -2.93
C LYS A 464 -27.41 -20.42 -1.52
N LEU A 465 -26.32 -21.11 -1.16
CA LEU A 465 -25.69 -21.07 0.15
C LEU A 465 -24.23 -20.63 0.01
N PHE A 466 -23.89 -19.55 0.70
CA PHE A 466 -22.56 -18.95 0.67
C PHE A 466 -21.91 -19.02 2.05
N LEU A 467 -20.64 -19.41 2.09
CA LEU A 467 -19.82 -19.31 3.28
C LEU A 467 -19.40 -17.84 3.45
N PHE A 468 -19.58 -17.30 4.65
CA PHE A 468 -19.01 -15.98 4.98
C PHE A 468 -17.92 -16.08 6.05
N GLY A 469 -17.63 -17.26 6.58
CA GLY A 469 -16.49 -17.43 7.46
C GLY A 469 -16.52 -18.71 8.28
N GLU A 470 -15.33 -19.20 8.58
CA GLU A 470 -15.09 -20.36 9.41
C GLU A 470 -14.56 -19.95 10.78
N PHE A 471 -15.24 -20.38 11.84
CA PHE A 471 -14.86 -20.01 13.20
C PHE A 471 -14.56 -21.26 14.02
N LEU A 472 -13.37 -21.34 14.63
CA LEU A 472 -13.03 -22.41 15.56
C LEU A 472 -14.07 -22.47 16.70
N HIS A 473 -14.75 -23.61 16.83
CA HIS A 473 -15.85 -23.79 17.78
C HIS A 473 -15.41 -23.52 19.24
N ASP A 474 -14.15 -23.82 19.56
CA ASP A 474 -13.60 -23.66 20.89
C ASP A 474 -13.00 -22.28 21.21
N ALA A 475 -12.88 -21.39 20.23
CA ALA A 475 -12.32 -20.05 20.45
C ALA A 475 -13.18 -19.23 21.45
N PRO A 476 -12.63 -18.76 22.59
CA PRO A 476 -13.42 -18.07 23.62
C PRO A 476 -14.12 -16.79 23.13
N ALA A 477 -13.46 -16.02 22.26
CA ALA A 477 -14.00 -14.79 21.67
C ALA A 477 -15.20 -15.08 20.76
N HIS A 478 -15.11 -16.13 19.92
CA HIS A 478 -16.18 -16.56 19.03
C HIS A 478 -17.40 -17.07 19.82
N ARG A 479 -17.21 -17.96 20.80
CA ARG A 479 -18.30 -18.46 21.65
C ARG A 479 -19.08 -17.33 22.34
N GLN A 480 -18.38 -16.30 22.79
CA GLN A 480 -19.00 -15.15 23.42
C GLN A 480 -19.76 -14.26 22.40
N ALA A 481 -19.17 -14.03 21.23
CA ALA A 481 -19.80 -13.27 20.14
C ALA A 481 -21.07 -13.95 19.61
N LYS A 482 -21.01 -15.25 19.30
CA LYS A 482 -22.15 -16.07 18.84
C LYS A 482 -23.26 -16.13 19.89
N LYS A 483 -22.94 -16.35 21.17
CA LYS A 483 -23.94 -16.36 22.25
C LYS A 483 -24.65 -15.01 22.40
N ASN A 484 -23.91 -13.91 22.26
CA ASN A 484 -24.47 -12.55 22.28
C ASN A 484 -25.36 -12.30 21.05
N TRP A 485 -24.91 -12.73 19.87
CA TRP A 485 -25.66 -12.66 18.63
C TRP A 485 -27.00 -13.40 18.71
N GLU A 486 -26.99 -14.68 19.10
CA GLU A 486 -28.19 -15.51 19.26
C GLU A 486 -29.16 -14.95 20.31
N ARG A 487 -28.63 -14.37 21.40
CA ARG A 487 -29.46 -13.67 22.39
C ARG A 487 -30.18 -12.48 21.76
N ARG A 488 -29.47 -11.61 21.03
CA ARG A 488 -30.07 -10.43 20.39
C ARG A 488 -31.06 -10.83 19.29
N CYS A 489 -30.74 -11.87 18.50
CA CYS A 489 -31.67 -12.42 17.52
C CYS A 489 -32.94 -12.96 18.21
N ARG A 490 -32.85 -13.61 19.37
CA ARG A 490 -34.06 -14.00 20.13
C ARG A 490 -34.87 -12.79 20.60
N ASP A 491 -34.21 -11.73 21.04
CA ASP A 491 -34.87 -10.50 21.48
C ASP A 491 -35.63 -9.81 20.33
N THR A 492 -35.08 -9.84 19.12
CA THR A 492 -35.73 -9.36 17.88
C THR A 492 -36.71 -10.35 17.26
N LYS A 493 -36.90 -11.55 17.81
CA LYS A 493 -37.73 -12.67 17.27
C LYS A 493 -37.18 -13.36 16.00
N GLY A 494 -35.86 -13.43 15.88
CA GLY A 494 -35.16 -14.11 14.80
C GLY A 494 -34.88 -13.21 13.60
N TYR A 495 -34.95 -11.89 13.78
CA TYR A 495 -34.63 -10.93 12.73
C TYR A 495 -33.24 -10.34 12.94
N CYS A 496 -32.52 -10.21 11.84
CA CYS A 496 -31.17 -9.66 11.79
C CYS A 496 -31.02 -8.92 10.46
N ALA A 497 -29.86 -8.32 10.23
CA ALA A 497 -29.54 -7.73 8.95
C ALA A 497 -28.09 -7.99 8.57
N VAL A 498 -27.79 -7.82 7.29
CA VAL A 498 -26.42 -7.72 6.78
C VAL A 498 -26.18 -6.26 6.41
N LEU A 499 -25.07 -5.71 6.88
CA LEU A 499 -24.66 -4.34 6.65
C LEU A 499 -23.34 -4.34 5.89
N ILE A 500 -23.35 -3.81 4.68
CA ILE A 500 -22.17 -3.70 3.82
C ILE A 500 -21.67 -2.25 3.86
N ALA A 501 -20.40 -2.09 4.25
CA ALA A 501 -19.75 -0.80 4.41
C ALA A 501 -18.40 -0.76 3.67
N MET A 502 -17.97 0.45 3.32
CA MET A 502 -16.63 0.72 2.80
C MET A 502 -15.64 1.15 3.90
N GLY A 503 -14.34 1.13 3.59
CA GLY A 503 -13.29 1.75 4.42
C GLY A 503 -12.62 0.80 5.42
N VAL A 504 -12.17 -0.37 4.92
CA VAL A 504 -11.52 -1.42 5.72
C VAL A 504 -10.06 -1.11 6.13
N THR A 505 -9.42 -0.12 5.51
CA THR A 505 -7.98 0.21 5.71
C THR A 505 -7.72 1.47 6.55
N GLY A 506 -8.75 2.23 6.97
CA GLY A 506 -8.59 3.51 7.70
C GLY A 506 -9.05 3.51 9.16
N GLN A 507 -9.12 4.71 9.78
CA GLN A 507 -9.63 4.92 11.15
C GLN A 507 -11.09 4.43 11.36
N SER A 508 -11.81 4.20 10.26
CA SER A 508 -13.16 3.66 10.19
C SER A 508 -13.23 2.13 10.28
N LYS A 509 -12.11 1.40 10.30
CA LYS A 509 -12.09 -0.06 10.38
C LYS A 509 -12.81 -0.56 11.63
N GLY A 510 -13.88 -1.32 11.44
CA GLY A 510 -14.74 -1.82 12.52
C GLY A 510 -15.65 -0.76 13.16
N ARG A 511 -15.58 0.50 12.71
CA ARG A 511 -16.45 1.61 13.15
C ARG A 511 -16.85 2.51 11.97
N PRO A 512 -17.54 1.97 10.95
CA PRO A 512 -18.00 2.78 9.84
C PRO A 512 -19.06 3.79 10.29
N GLU A 513 -18.89 5.05 9.87
CA GLU A 513 -19.96 6.08 9.94
C GLU A 513 -21.00 5.90 8.82
N LEU A 514 -22.15 6.56 8.93
CA LEU A 514 -23.27 6.46 7.98
C LEU A 514 -22.86 6.70 6.52
N ARG A 515 -21.92 7.62 6.25
CA ARG A 515 -21.42 7.91 4.89
C ARG A 515 -20.68 6.74 4.23
N HIS A 516 -20.22 5.79 5.02
CA HIS A 516 -19.50 4.61 4.53
C HIS A 516 -20.43 3.41 4.32
N MET A 517 -21.73 3.54 4.59
CA MET A 517 -22.68 2.46 4.43
C MET A 517 -23.17 2.42 2.98
N LEU A 518 -23.08 1.25 2.35
CA LEU A 518 -23.42 1.08 0.94
C LEU A 518 -24.61 0.13 0.76
N GLY A 519 -24.76 -0.87 1.63
CA GLY A 519 -25.86 -1.82 1.55
C GLY A 519 -26.40 -2.21 2.92
N TYR A 520 -27.72 -2.32 3.03
CA TYR A 520 -28.41 -2.76 4.25
C TYR A 520 -29.55 -3.71 3.89
N PHE A 521 -29.39 -4.96 4.30
CA PHE A 521 -30.27 -6.07 3.93
C PHE A 521 -30.94 -6.65 5.17
N GLU A 522 -32.24 -6.42 5.31
CA GLU A 522 -33.01 -6.93 6.45
C GLU A 522 -33.44 -8.37 6.19
N THR A 523 -33.09 -9.28 7.10
CA THR A 523 -33.26 -10.71 6.88
C THR A 523 -33.59 -11.48 8.18
N ARG A 524 -33.57 -12.81 8.11
CA ARG A 524 -33.89 -13.69 9.24
C ARG A 524 -32.72 -14.56 9.62
N PHE A 525 -32.58 -14.77 10.92
CA PHE A 525 -31.66 -15.74 11.46
C PHE A 525 -32.23 -17.15 11.28
N LEU A 526 -31.54 -17.99 10.53
CA LEU A 526 -31.92 -19.36 10.21
C LEU A 526 -31.23 -20.32 11.17
N THR A 527 -31.99 -21.29 11.66
CA THR A 527 -31.44 -22.44 12.38
C THR A 527 -30.81 -23.44 11.40
N PRO A 528 -29.90 -24.32 11.85
CA PRO A 528 -29.33 -25.37 10.99
C PRO A 528 -30.38 -26.20 10.24
N LYS A 529 -31.54 -26.45 10.87
CA LYS A 529 -32.66 -27.16 10.24
C LYS A 529 -33.33 -26.38 9.11
N GLU A 530 -33.36 -25.05 9.20
CA GLU A 530 -33.93 -24.16 8.19
C GLU A 530 -32.94 -23.86 7.05
N LEU A 531 -31.63 -23.96 7.33
CA LEU A 531 -30.58 -23.95 6.31
C LEU A 531 -30.61 -25.22 5.43
N GLY A 532 -31.26 -26.30 5.89
CA GLY A 532 -31.35 -27.56 5.14
C GLY A 532 -30.05 -28.38 5.16
N LEU A 533 -29.06 -27.95 5.95
CA LEU A 533 -27.73 -28.55 6.00
C LEU A 533 -27.61 -29.47 7.24
N GLY A 534 -27.14 -30.70 7.03
CA GLY A 534 -26.65 -31.56 8.10
C GLY A 534 -25.27 -31.10 8.62
N PRO A 535 -24.64 -31.83 9.56
CA PRO A 535 -23.25 -31.54 9.92
C PRO A 535 -22.37 -31.71 8.67
N LEU A 536 -21.68 -30.64 8.29
CA LEU A 536 -20.85 -30.60 7.08
C LEU A 536 -19.48 -31.20 7.38
N ARG A 537 -18.94 -31.96 6.43
CA ARG A 537 -17.60 -32.56 6.51
C ARG A 537 -16.77 -32.02 5.37
N MET A 538 -15.58 -31.55 5.69
CA MET A 538 -14.59 -31.12 4.70
C MET A 538 -14.10 -32.36 3.93
N SER A 539 -14.28 -32.39 2.62
CA SER A 539 -13.63 -33.38 1.73
C SER A 539 -12.53 -32.69 0.96
N LEU A 540 -11.30 -33.20 1.05
CA LEU A 540 -10.23 -32.80 0.13
C LEU A 540 -10.60 -33.33 -1.25
N GLY A 541 -10.82 -32.43 -2.21
CA GLY A 541 -10.78 -32.73 -3.64
C GLY A 541 -9.38 -33.18 -4.01
N VAL A 542 -9.06 -34.46 -3.75
CA VAL A 542 -7.86 -35.09 -4.27
C VAL A 542 -8.26 -35.78 -5.55
N ASP A 543 -7.94 -35.15 -6.67
CA ASP A 543 -7.85 -35.84 -7.95
C ASP A 543 -6.79 -36.92 -7.83
N PHE A 544 -7.24 -38.15 -7.63
CA PHE A 544 -6.47 -39.31 -8.01
C PHE A 544 -6.77 -39.58 -9.48
N ASP A 545 -5.99 -38.96 -10.36
CA ASP A 545 -5.69 -39.56 -11.65
C ASP A 545 -4.97 -40.89 -11.37
N MET A 546 -5.74 -41.98 -11.38
CA MET A 546 -5.21 -43.33 -11.45
C MET A 546 -5.66 -44.01 -12.73
N ASP A 547 -4.69 -44.06 -13.65
CA ASP A 547 -4.48 -44.92 -14.83
C ASP A 547 -5.53 -44.96 -15.97
#